data_AF-A0A7R9DUS9-F1
#
_entry.id   AF-A0A7R9DUS9-F1
#
_cell.length_a   1.000
_cell.length_b   1.000
_cell.length_c   1.000
_cell.angle_alpha   90.00
_cell.angle_beta   90.00
_cell.angle_gamma   90.00
#
_symmetry.space_group_name_H-M   'P 1'
#
loop_
_entity.id
_entity.type
_entity.pdbx_description
1 polymer ?
#
loop_
_entity_poly.entity_id
_entity_poly.type
_entity_poly.pdbx_seq_one_letter_code
_entity_poly.pdbx_strand_id
1 'polypeptide(L)'
;YLQANENLGTVMIFTLVSSAQEWLNQRWDIIRKTRDDDALRKAQEVEEAEMKRFEGTRVTVESFMRWKDLFDAEFAVKKTEKDEKDSKKLTGRELFLTDKTLIESDLKFLEDAGDSIKVDESLFQDIEELDLEELDGLEDDDS
;
A
#
# COMPACT_ATOMS: atom_id res chain seq x y z
N TYR A 1 -13.75 72.67 -26.65
CA TYR A 1 -13.96 73.22 -28.01
C TYR A 1 -12.85 74.18 -28.47
N LEU A 2 -12.15 74.90 -27.59
CA LEU A 2 -11.10 75.85 -28.00
C LEU A 2 -9.80 75.18 -28.53
N GLN A 3 -9.40 74.04 -27.96
CA GLN A 3 -8.18 73.32 -28.37
C GLN A 3 -8.27 72.61 -29.73
N ALA A 4 -9.48 72.33 -30.21
CA ALA A 4 -9.68 71.66 -31.50
C ALA A 4 -9.49 72.63 -32.68
N ASN A 5 -9.69 73.94 -32.46
CA ASN A 5 -9.66 74.95 -33.52
C ASN A 5 -8.25 75.51 -33.77
N GLU A 6 -7.33 75.41 -32.80
CA GLU A 6 -5.93 75.85 -32.94
C GLU A 6 -4.99 74.78 -33.53
N ASN A 7 -5.40 73.51 -33.55
CA ASN A 7 -4.60 72.38 -34.06
C ASN A 7 -5.07 71.87 -35.43
N LEU A 8 -5.93 72.63 -36.12
CA LEU A 8 -6.41 72.33 -37.47
C LEU A 8 -5.34 72.71 -38.50
N GLY A 9 -4.30 71.87 -38.60
CA GLY A 9 -3.26 71.99 -39.63
C GLY A 9 -2.04 71.11 -39.37
N THR A 10 -1.58 71.01 -38.12
CA THR A 10 -0.44 70.17 -37.72
C THR A 10 -0.64 69.74 -36.26
N VAL A 11 -0.26 68.49 -35.93
CA VAL A 11 -0.24 67.89 -34.58
C VAL A 11 -1.59 67.35 -34.04
N MET A 12 -2.36 66.62 -34.86
CA MET A 12 -3.28 65.59 -34.35
C MET A 12 -2.95 64.17 -34.82
N ILE A 13 -2.24 64.02 -35.94
CA ILE A 13 -1.84 62.71 -36.47
C ILE A 13 -0.89 62.01 -35.51
N PHE A 14 0.11 62.71 -34.96
CA PHE A 14 1.03 62.14 -33.99
C PHE A 14 0.28 61.67 -32.73
N THR A 15 -0.58 62.51 -32.17
CA THR A 15 -1.40 62.17 -31.00
C THR A 15 -2.27 60.95 -31.25
N LEU A 16 -2.94 60.88 -32.41
CA LEU A 16 -3.78 59.74 -32.77
C LEU A 16 -2.97 58.44 -32.95
N VAL A 17 -1.80 58.53 -33.59
CA VAL A 17 -0.89 57.38 -33.77
C VAL A 17 -0.32 56.92 -32.44
N SER A 18 0.11 57.83 -31.55
CA SER A 18 0.58 57.50 -30.21
C SER A 18 -0.52 56.88 -29.36
N SER A 19 -1.75 57.41 -29.39
CA SER A 19 -2.89 56.80 -28.70
C SER A 19 -3.24 55.41 -29.24
N ALA A 20 -3.17 55.21 -30.56
CA ALA A 20 -3.40 53.91 -31.17
C ALA A 20 -2.29 52.89 -30.82
N GLN A 21 -1.02 53.32 -30.83
CA GLN A 21 0.11 52.48 -30.41
C GLN A 21 0.02 52.11 -28.94
N GLU A 22 -0.30 53.05 -28.07
CA GLU A 22 -0.45 52.80 -26.65
C GLU A 22 -1.63 51.88 -26.35
N TRP A 23 -2.77 52.06 -27.04
CA TRP A 23 -3.91 51.15 -26.94
C TRP A 23 -3.55 49.73 -27.41
N LEU A 24 -2.83 49.61 -28.53
CA LEU A 24 -2.37 48.30 -29.03
C LEU A 24 -1.41 47.63 -28.04
N ASN A 25 -0.46 48.37 -27.48
CA ASN A 25 0.49 47.85 -26.50
C ASN A 25 -0.23 47.37 -25.23
N GLN A 26 -1.14 48.17 -24.69
CA GLN A 26 -1.96 47.78 -23.54
C GLN A 26 -2.79 46.54 -23.84
N ARG A 27 -3.39 46.45 -25.03
CA ARG A 27 -4.18 45.28 -25.42
C ARG A 27 -3.32 44.02 -25.54
N TRP A 28 -2.12 44.16 -26.11
CA TRP A 28 -1.13 43.09 -26.20
C TRP A 28 -0.66 42.61 -24.83
N ASP A 29 -0.36 43.54 -23.91
CA ASP A 29 0.06 43.21 -22.55
C ASP A 29 -1.05 42.48 -21.79
N ILE A 30 -2.30 42.90 -21.93
CA ILE A 30 -3.46 42.19 -21.36
C ILE A 30 -3.53 40.77 -21.90
N ILE A 31 -3.44 40.59 -23.22
CA ILE A 31 -3.51 39.25 -23.83
C ILE A 31 -2.37 38.36 -23.34
N ARG A 32 -1.14 38.88 -23.32
CA ARG A 32 0.03 38.11 -22.87
C ARG A 32 -0.11 37.73 -21.39
N LYS A 33 -0.50 38.69 -20.55
CA LYS A 33 -0.70 38.45 -19.12
C LYS A 33 -1.80 37.42 -18.87
N THR A 34 -2.94 37.52 -19.56
CA THR A 34 -4.01 36.52 -19.42
C THR A 34 -3.55 35.12 -19.82
N ARG A 35 -2.75 35.00 -20.88
CA ARG A 35 -2.20 33.71 -21.32
C ARG A 35 -1.22 33.14 -20.30
N ASP A 36 -0.34 33.98 -19.77
CA ASP A 36 0.68 33.57 -18.81
C ASP A 36 0.03 33.22 -17.46
N ASP A 37 -0.97 33.99 -17.01
CA ASP A 37 -1.77 33.72 -15.80
C ASP A 37 -2.57 32.40 -15.94
N ASP A 38 -3.19 32.15 -17.10
CA ASP A 38 -3.88 30.89 -17.37
C ASP A 38 -2.93 29.69 -17.42
N ALA A 39 -1.73 29.86 -18.00
CA ALA A 39 -0.70 28.82 -18.01
C ALA A 39 -0.21 28.51 -16.60
N LEU A 40 -0.01 29.55 -15.77
CA LEU A 40 0.41 29.40 -14.38
C LEU A 40 -0.66 28.71 -13.55
N ARG A 41 -1.93 29.11 -13.68
CA ARG A 41 -3.06 28.48 -12.99
C ARG A 41 -3.20 27.01 -13.36
N LYS A 42 -3.08 26.68 -14.65
CA LYS A 42 -3.12 25.29 -15.12
C LYS A 42 -1.94 24.46 -14.58
N ALA A 43 -0.75 25.06 -14.45
CA ALA A 43 0.40 24.38 -13.84
C ALA A 43 0.18 24.11 -12.34
N GLN A 44 -0.38 25.08 -11.60
CA GLN A 44 -0.71 24.94 -10.18
C GLN A 44 -1.79 23.88 -9.93
N GLU A 45 -2.84 23.83 -10.76
CA GLU A 45 -3.89 22.79 -10.65
C GLU A 45 -3.33 21.37 -10.84
N VAL A 46 -2.33 21.21 -11.73
CA VAL A 46 -1.66 19.92 -11.94
C VAL A 46 -0.76 19.57 -10.75
N GLU A 47 0.01 20.53 -10.23
CA GLU A 47 0.87 20.33 -9.06
C GLU A 47 0.06 20.00 -7.79
N GLU A 48 -1.07 20.66 -7.56
CA GLU A 48 -1.98 20.34 -6.45
C GLU A 48 -2.61 18.94 -6.58
N ALA A 49 -2.92 18.51 -7.80
CA ALA A 49 -3.43 17.17 -8.06
C ALA A 49 -2.35 16.10 -7.82
N GLU A 50 -1.09 16.39 -8.14
CA GLU A 50 0.04 15.52 -7.84
C GLU A 50 0.37 15.49 -6.35
N MET A 51 0.32 16.63 -5.65
CA MET A 51 0.51 16.68 -4.19
C MET A 51 -0.58 15.90 -3.45
N LYS A 52 -1.85 15.99 -3.85
CA LYS A 52 -2.94 15.16 -3.31
C LYS A 52 -2.73 13.66 -3.56
N ARG A 53 -1.97 13.31 -4.59
CA ARG A 53 -1.64 11.92 -4.93
C ARG A 53 -0.39 11.42 -4.18
N PHE A 54 0.53 12.33 -3.85
CA PHE A 54 1.73 12.07 -3.06
C PHE A 54 1.51 12.12 -1.54
N GLU A 55 0.43 12.75 -1.08
CA GLU A 55 -0.07 12.56 0.27
C GLU A 55 -0.68 11.14 0.39
N GLY A 56 0.18 10.15 0.59
CA GLY A 56 -0.26 8.87 1.12
C GLY A 56 -1.09 9.09 2.39
N THR A 57 -2.08 8.22 2.63
CA THR A 57 -2.92 8.31 3.83
C THR A 57 -2.01 8.26 5.07
N ARG A 58 -1.88 9.39 5.79
CA ARG A 58 -1.18 9.40 7.08
C ARG A 58 -1.81 8.33 7.95
N VAL A 59 -1.04 7.32 8.32
CA VAL A 59 -1.51 6.24 9.19
C VAL A 59 -1.67 6.81 10.60
N THR A 60 -2.86 7.31 10.91
CA THR A 60 -3.31 7.62 12.26
C THR A 60 -3.88 6.36 12.92
N VAL A 61 -3.97 6.35 14.26
CA VAL A 61 -4.52 5.20 15.00
C VAL A 61 -5.90 4.77 14.47
N GLU A 62 -6.77 5.73 14.15
CA GLU A 62 -8.09 5.43 13.58
C GLU A 62 -8.03 4.82 12.19
N SER A 63 -7.13 5.31 11.33
CA SER A 63 -6.96 4.75 9.97
C SER A 63 -6.34 3.35 10.01
N PHE A 64 -5.42 3.10 10.95
CA PHE A 64 -4.84 1.79 11.17
C PHE A 64 -5.85 0.81 11.72
N MET A 65 -6.69 1.22 12.67
CA MET A 65 -7.77 0.39 13.21
C MET A 65 -8.75 -0.03 12.10
N ARG A 66 -9.18 0.90 11.24
CA ARG A 66 -10.04 0.57 10.08
C ARG A 66 -9.37 -0.39 9.11
N TRP A 67 -8.09 -0.20 8.82
CA TRP A 67 -7.32 -1.12 7.98
C TRP A 67 -7.20 -2.50 8.65
N LYS A 68 -6.93 -2.54 9.95
CA LYS A 68 -6.82 -3.77 10.74
C LYS A 68 -8.13 -4.54 10.76
N ASP A 69 -9.27 -3.86 10.93
CA ASP A 69 -10.58 -4.49 10.91
C ASP A 69 -10.87 -5.13 9.54
N LEU A 70 -10.52 -4.46 8.45
CA LEU A 70 -10.64 -5.01 7.08
C LEU A 70 -9.70 -6.20 6.87
N PHE A 71 -8.45 -6.08 7.32
CA PHE A 71 -7.46 -7.16 7.22
C PHE A 71 -7.88 -8.39 8.03
N ASP A 72 -8.30 -8.20 9.28
CA ASP A 72 -8.75 -9.27 10.17
C ASP A 72 -10.00 -9.96 9.58
N ALA A 73 -10.91 -9.21 8.96
CA ALA A 73 -12.07 -9.78 8.27
C ALA A 73 -11.67 -10.63 7.05
N GLU A 74 -10.77 -10.14 6.20
CA GLU A 74 -10.26 -10.90 5.04
C GLU A 74 -9.50 -12.17 5.47
N PHE A 75 -8.70 -12.07 6.54
CA PHE A 75 -7.92 -13.19 7.04
C PHE A 75 -8.77 -14.21 7.81
N ALA A 76 -9.81 -13.76 8.51
CA ALA A 76 -10.77 -14.66 9.16
C ALA A 76 -11.51 -15.53 8.14
N VAL A 77 -11.96 -14.95 7.03
CA VAL A 77 -12.60 -15.71 5.93
C VAL A 77 -11.62 -16.74 5.35
N LYS A 78 -10.37 -16.34 5.09
CA LYS A 78 -9.35 -17.24 4.56
C LYS A 78 -8.97 -18.36 5.54
N LYS A 79 -8.98 -18.08 6.84
CA LYS A 79 -8.76 -19.08 7.89
C LYS A 79 -9.93 -20.06 7.95
N THR A 80 -11.17 -19.59 7.89
CA THR A 80 -12.34 -20.49 7.86
C THR A 80 -12.36 -21.37 6.61
N GLU A 81 -11.98 -20.87 5.43
CA GLU A 81 -11.89 -21.69 4.21
C GLU A 81 -10.78 -22.73 4.27
N LYS A 82 -9.67 -22.42 4.96
CA LYS A 82 -8.57 -23.37 5.18
C LYS A 82 -8.97 -24.42 6.21
N ASP A 83 -9.57 -24.01 7.32
CA ASP A 83 -10.08 -24.89 8.37
C ASP A 83 -11.20 -25.79 7.84
N GLU A 84 -12.08 -25.33 6.93
CA GLU A 84 -13.08 -26.19 6.28
C GLU A 84 -12.46 -27.23 5.33
N LYS A 85 -11.38 -26.90 4.62
CA LYS A 85 -10.65 -27.86 3.78
C LYS A 85 -9.87 -28.89 4.61
N ASP A 86 -9.28 -28.45 5.72
CA ASP A 86 -8.52 -29.30 6.63
C ASP A 86 -9.44 -30.10 7.59
N SER A 87 -10.66 -29.62 7.88
CA SER A 87 -11.66 -30.31 8.74
C SER A 87 -12.12 -31.67 8.21
N LYS A 88 -11.79 -32.00 6.96
CA LYS A 88 -12.08 -33.32 6.39
C LYS A 88 -11.11 -34.40 6.89
N LYS A 89 -9.98 -34.02 7.49
CA LYS A 89 -9.01 -34.91 8.13
C LYS A 89 -8.72 -34.36 9.52
N LEU A 90 -9.19 -35.05 10.56
CA LEU A 90 -8.81 -34.74 11.95
C LEU A 90 -7.28 -34.72 12.06
N THR A 91 -6.74 -33.70 12.71
CA THR A 91 -5.30 -33.66 13.00
C THR A 91 -4.94 -34.82 13.94
N GLY A 92 -3.69 -35.28 13.92
CA GLY A 92 -3.24 -36.38 14.78
C GLY A 92 -3.58 -36.14 16.26
N ARG A 93 -3.37 -34.90 16.74
CA ARG A 93 -3.72 -34.47 18.10
C ARG A 93 -5.23 -34.59 18.39
N GLU A 94 -6.09 -34.18 17.46
CA GLU A 94 -7.54 -34.29 17.64
C GLU A 94 -8.00 -35.75 17.61
N LEU A 95 -7.38 -36.59 16.77
CA LEU A 95 -7.66 -38.03 16.74
C LEU A 95 -7.38 -38.69 18.10
N PHE A 96 -6.23 -38.39 18.71
CA PHE A 96 -5.84 -38.90 20.03
C PHE A 96 -6.73 -38.38 21.18
N LEU A 97 -7.24 -37.15 21.07
CA LEU A 97 -8.13 -36.57 22.09
C LEU A 97 -9.58 -37.07 21.98
N THR A 98 -10.04 -37.36 20.77
CA THR A 98 -11.41 -37.80 20.51
C THR A 98 -11.59 -39.31 20.65
N ASP A 99 -10.59 -40.11 20.29
CA ASP A 99 -10.65 -41.56 20.35
C ASP A 99 -9.55 -42.15 21.24
N LYS A 100 -9.94 -42.49 22.48
CA LYS A 100 -9.05 -43.16 23.45
C LYS A 100 -8.83 -44.64 23.14
N THR A 101 -9.68 -45.24 22.29
CA THR A 101 -9.57 -46.65 21.95
C THR A 101 -8.33 -46.94 21.12
N LEU A 102 -7.84 -45.95 20.36
CA LEU A 102 -6.57 -46.03 19.64
C LEU A 102 -5.38 -46.22 20.58
N ILE A 103 -5.35 -45.45 21.68
CA ILE A 103 -4.30 -45.53 22.69
C ILE A 103 -4.33 -46.91 23.37
N GLU A 104 -5.53 -47.39 23.68
CA GLU A 104 -5.73 -48.69 24.32
C GLU A 104 -5.35 -49.86 23.39
N SER A 105 -5.66 -49.79 22.09
CA SER A 105 -5.27 -50.81 21.12
C SER A 105 -3.77 -50.84 20.86
N ASP A 106 -3.13 -49.67 20.75
CA ASP A 106 -1.69 -49.57 20.53
C ASP A 106 -0.91 -50.08 21.73
N LEU A 107 -1.33 -49.73 22.96
CA LEU A 107 -0.74 -50.26 24.19
C LEU A 107 -0.81 -51.79 24.24
N LYS A 108 -1.96 -52.36 23.86
CA LYS A 108 -2.13 -53.82 23.82
C LYS A 108 -1.28 -54.48 22.73
N PHE A 109 -1.09 -53.82 21.58
CA PHE A 109 -0.25 -54.33 20.50
C PHE A 109 1.23 -54.34 20.89
N LEU A 110 1.70 -53.30 21.59
CA LEU A 110 3.05 -53.24 22.18
C LEU A 110 3.28 -54.30 23.27
N GLU A 111 2.24 -54.64 24.05
CA GLU A 111 2.31 -55.67 25.09
C GLU A 111 2.39 -57.10 24.49
N ASP A 112 1.65 -57.38 23.40
CA ASP A 112 1.61 -58.69 22.74
C ASP A 112 2.86 -58.95 21.86
N ALA A 113 3.49 -57.90 21.34
CA ALA A 113 4.70 -57.99 20.51
C ALA A 113 5.99 -58.30 21.32
N GLY A 114 5.92 -58.34 22.66
CA GLY A 114 7.02 -58.76 23.54
C GLY A 114 8.27 -57.86 23.54
N ASP A 115 8.31 -56.83 22.69
CA ASP A 115 9.40 -55.87 22.57
C ASP A 115 8.86 -54.46 22.79
N SER A 116 8.95 -53.99 24.04
CA SER A 116 8.70 -52.59 24.36
C SER A 116 9.91 -51.79 23.89
N ILE A 117 9.95 -51.41 22.61
CA ILE A 117 10.91 -50.42 22.12
C ILE A 117 10.53 -49.09 22.79
N LYS A 118 11.08 -48.84 23.96
CA LYS A 118 10.92 -47.57 24.68
C LYS A 118 11.76 -46.54 23.95
N VAL A 119 11.09 -45.57 23.33
CA VAL A 119 11.77 -44.37 22.82
C VAL A 119 12.28 -43.60 24.03
N ASP A 120 13.59 -43.51 24.17
CA ASP A 120 14.22 -42.68 25.19
C ASP A 120 14.15 -41.22 24.72
N GLU A 121 13.15 -40.49 25.21
CA GLU A 121 12.94 -39.07 24.90
C GLU A 121 14.16 -38.21 25.27
N SER A 122 15.05 -38.69 26.17
CA SER A 122 16.29 -37.97 26.50
C SER A 122 17.29 -37.92 25.35
N LEU A 123 17.21 -38.84 24.39
CA LEU A 123 18.03 -38.80 23.17
C LEU A 123 17.65 -37.67 22.21
N PHE A 124 16.47 -37.06 22.39
CA PHE A 124 15.95 -35.98 21.53
C PHE A 124 15.86 -34.63 22.25
N GLN A 125 16.28 -34.54 23.51
CA GLN A 125 16.29 -33.27 24.27
C GLN A 125 17.20 -32.22 23.64
N ASP A 126 18.34 -32.65 23.07
CA ASP A 126 19.28 -31.76 22.37
C ASP A 126 18.72 -31.21 21.05
N ILE A 127 17.61 -31.77 20.52
CA ILE A 127 16.94 -31.28 19.30
C ILE A 127 16.07 -30.06 19.57
N GLU A 128 15.56 -29.87 20.79
CA GLU A 128 14.86 -28.64 21.15
C GLU A 128 15.82 -27.45 21.36
N GLU A 129 17.10 -27.72 21.65
CA GLU A 129 18.16 -26.69 21.74
C GLU A 129 18.85 -26.43 20.39
N LEU A 130 18.64 -27.31 19.40
CA LEU A 130 18.96 -27.04 18.00
C LEU A 130 18.01 -25.96 17.49
N ASP A 131 18.51 -24.72 17.45
CA ASP A 131 17.84 -23.60 16.81
C ASP A 131 17.64 -23.93 15.32
N LEU A 132 16.44 -24.39 14.97
CA LEU A 132 16.06 -24.75 13.60
C LEU A 132 16.17 -23.56 12.64
N GLU A 133 16.31 -22.33 13.15
CA GLU A 133 16.60 -21.13 12.35
C GLU A 133 18.05 -21.07 11.84
N GLU A 134 19.01 -21.74 12.50
CA GLU A 134 20.43 -21.78 12.07
C GLU A 134 20.70 -22.89 11.04
N LEU A 135 19.83 -23.91 10.95
CA LEU A 135 19.98 -25.06 10.04
C LEU A 135 19.55 -24.77 8.58
N ASP A 136 18.73 -23.74 8.34
CA ASP A 136 18.31 -23.31 6.99
C ASP A 136 19.46 -22.67 6.19
N GLY A 137 20.62 -22.42 6.84
CA GLY A 137 21.82 -21.86 6.22
C GLY A 137 22.89 -22.89 5.82
N LEU A 138 22.72 -24.18 6.13
CA LEU A 138 23.62 -25.22 5.64
C LEU A 138 23.17 -25.64 4.24
N GLU A 139 23.59 -24.85 3.24
CA GLU A 139 23.59 -25.30 1.84
C GLU A 139 24.27 -26.68 1.77
N ASP A 140 23.61 -27.62 1.11
CA ASP A 140 24.17 -28.89 0.68
C ASP A 140 25.45 -28.61 -0.13
N ASP A 141 26.62 -28.71 0.50
CA ASP A 141 27.91 -28.82 -0.19
C ASP A 141 28.00 -30.23 -0.78
N ASP A 142 27.25 -30.44 -1.87
CA ASP A 142 27.46 -31.54 -2.79
C ASP A 142 28.54 -31.12 -3.81
N SER A 143 29.81 -31.30 -3.45
CA SER A 143 30.87 -31.68 -4.42
C SER A 143 32.16 -32.23 -3.80
#